data_AF-A0A9N9CIW1-F1
#
_entry.id   AF-A0A9N9CIW1-F1
#
_cell.length_a   1.000
_cell.length_b   1.000
_cell.length_c   1.000
_cell.angle_alpha   90.00
_cell.angle_beta   90.00
_cell.angle_gamma   90.00
#
_symmetry.space_group_name_H-M   'P 1'
#
loop_
_entity.id
_entity.type
_entity.pdbx_description
1 polymer ?
#
loop_
_entity_poly.entity_id
_entity_poly.type
_entity_poly.pdbx_seq_one_letter_code
_entity_poly.pdbx_strand_id
1 'polypeptide(L)'
;GITMLKEAANGGLAVGQTLLGKFYENEGNYKEAVKFYYEAAKQNRGYYSHVAQYRLNKLDDENHVHKDENIADIKKLYKKELKYYYHDNEAILENVK
;
A
#
# COMPACT_ATOMS: atom_id res chain seq x y z
N GLY A 1 -13.83 -0.39 13.52
CA GLY A 1 -13.63 -1.85 13.70
C GLY A 1 -13.28 -2.49 12.37
N ILE A 2 -12.75 -3.72 12.37
CA ILE A 2 -12.35 -4.42 11.12
C ILE A 2 -13.48 -4.53 10.09
N THR A 3 -14.74 -4.63 10.54
CA THR A 3 -15.92 -4.64 9.67
C THR A 3 -16.05 -3.36 8.82
N MET A 4 -15.89 -2.18 9.44
CA MET A 4 -15.93 -0.90 8.73
C MET A 4 -14.76 -0.76 7.74
N LEU A 5 -13.58 -1.30 8.07
CA LEU A 5 -12.44 -1.32 7.15
C LEU A 5 -12.72 -2.20 5.93
N LYS A 6 -13.34 -3.37 6.13
CA LYS A 6 -13.77 -4.25 5.04
C LYS A 6 -14.81 -3.59 4.15
N GLU A 7 -15.80 -2.92 4.73
CA GLU A 7 -16.80 -2.16 3.96
C GLU A 7 -16.16 -1.04 3.13
N ALA A 8 -15.28 -0.24 3.75
CA ALA A 8 -14.55 0.82 3.06
C ALA A 8 -13.63 0.26 1.94
N ALA A 9 -12.93 -0.84 2.22
CA ALA A 9 -12.04 -1.48 1.25
C ALA A 9 -12.81 -2.04 0.05
N ASN A 10 -13.92 -2.73 0.31
CA ASN A 10 -14.82 -3.27 -0.72
C ASN A 10 -15.52 -2.17 -1.51
N GLY A 11 -15.77 -1.01 -0.88
CA GLY A 11 -16.25 0.20 -1.54
C GLY A 11 -15.20 0.91 -2.39
N GLY A 12 -13.97 0.39 -2.48
CA GLY A 12 -12.88 0.96 -3.29
C GLY A 12 -12.20 2.17 -2.66
N LEU A 13 -12.41 2.44 -1.37
CA LEU A 13 -11.73 3.55 -0.69
C LEU A 13 -10.27 3.17 -0.39
N ALA A 14 -9.33 3.95 -0.93
CA ALA A 14 -7.89 3.72 -0.74
C ALA A 14 -7.50 3.66 0.75
N VAL A 15 -8.16 4.45 1.61
CA VAL A 15 -7.95 4.38 3.07
C VAL A 15 -8.35 3.01 3.64
N GLY A 16 -9.51 2.49 3.27
CA GLY A 16 -9.98 1.19 3.75
C GLY A 16 -9.07 0.06 3.29
N GLN A 17 -8.69 0.09 2.01
CA GLN A 17 -7.76 -0.89 1.42
C GLN A 17 -6.37 -0.82 2.09
N THR A 18 -5.81 0.37 2.30
CA THR A 18 -4.49 0.54 2.93
C THR A 18 -4.49 0.05 4.38
N LEU A 19 -5.53 0.40 5.15
CA LEU A 19 -5.63 -0.02 6.54
C LEU A 19 -5.89 -1.52 6.67
N LEU A 20 -6.64 -2.12 5.75
CA LEU A 20 -6.85 -3.56 5.72
C LEU A 20 -5.58 -4.32 5.29
N GLY A 21 -4.81 -3.77 4.34
CA GLY A 21 -3.48 -4.27 3.99
C GLY A 21 -2.55 -4.29 5.20
N LYS A 22 -2.50 -3.16 5.94
CA LYS A 22 -1.73 -3.05 7.20
C LYS A 22 -2.18 -4.04 8.26
N PHE A 23 -3.49 -4.23 8.40
CA PHE A 23 -4.03 -5.22 9.32
C PHE A 23 -3.50 -6.63 8.98
N TYR A 24 -3.58 -7.06 7.72
CA TYR A 24 -3.09 -8.36 7.30
C TYR A 24 -1.58 -8.50 7.39
N GLU A 25 -0.84 -7.42 7.13
CA GLU A 25 0.62 -7.40 7.30
C GLU A 25 1.01 -7.63 8.77
N ASN A 26 0.32 -6.97 9.71
CA ASN A 26 0.54 -7.17 11.15
C ASN A 26 0.20 -8.60 11.61
N GLU A 27 -0.75 -9.25 10.96
CA GLU A 27 -1.10 -10.67 11.20
C GLU A 27 -0.13 -11.64 10.50
N GLY A 28 0.87 -11.15 9.77
CA GLY A 28 1.80 -11.97 8.98
C GLY A 28 1.18 -12.59 7.72
N ASN A 29 -0.04 -12.17 7.34
CA ASN A 29 -0.70 -12.59 6.11
C ASN A 29 -0.32 -11.67 4.95
N TYR A 30 0.93 -11.79 4.50
CA TYR A 30 1.48 -10.94 3.45
C TYR A 30 0.75 -11.05 2.12
N LYS A 31 0.20 -12.21 1.79
CA LYS A 31 -0.57 -12.40 0.55
C LYS A 31 -1.78 -11.49 0.48
N GLU A 32 -2.60 -11.43 1.54
CA GLU A 32 -3.73 -10.49 1.57
C GLU A 32 -3.25 -9.04 1.74
N ALA A 33 -2.15 -8.80 2.46
CA ALA A 33 -1.58 -7.47 2.58
C ALA A 33 -1.21 -6.88 1.21
N VAL A 34 -0.45 -7.63 0.39
CA VAL A 34 -0.03 -7.23 -0.95
C VAL A 34 -1.23 -6.95 -1.85
N LYS A 35 -2.23 -7.83 -1.85
CA LYS A 35 -3.46 -7.62 -2.62
C LYS A 35 -4.17 -6.30 -2.26
N PHE A 36 -4.38 -6.03 -0.98
CA PHE A 36 -5.07 -4.79 -0.57
C PHE A 36 -4.22 -3.54 -0.80
N TYR A 37 -2.91 -3.61 -0.58
CA TYR A 37 -2.03 -2.51 -0.93
C TYR A 37 -1.98 -2.28 -2.44
N TYR A 38 -2.01 -3.31 -3.27
CA TYR A 38 -2.04 -3.16 -4.72
C TYR A 38 -3.29 -2.43 -5.21
N GLU A 39 -4.45 -2.81 -4.67
CA GLU A 39 -5.71 -2.15 -4.97
C GLU A 39 -5.71 -0.66 -4.55
N ALA A 40 -5.09 -0.31 -3.43
CA ALA A 40 -4.95 1.09 -3.01
C ALA A 40 -3.91 1.85 -3.86
N ALA A 41 -2.75 1.25 -4.08
CA ALA A 41 -1.60 1.84 -4.75
C ALA A 41 -1.92 2.21 -6.21
N LYS A 42 -2.66 1.34 -6.92
CA LYS A 42 -3.05 1.57 -8.32
C LYS A 42 -4.01 2.74 -8.50
N GLN A 43 -4.72 3.17 -7.43
CA GLN A 43 -5.59 4.34 -7.52
C GLN A 43 -4.80 5.64 -7.69
N ASN A 44 -3.54 5.65 -7.25
CA ASN A 44 -2.59 6.77 -7.39
C ASN A 44 -3.21 8.14 -7.06
N ARG A 45 -4.03 8.20 -6.00
CA ARG A 45 -4.72 9.43 -5.59
C ARG A 45 -4.74 9.57 -4.08
N GLY A 46 -4.19 10.67 -3.61
CA GLY A 46 -4.15 11.01 -2.19
C GLY A 46 -3.19 10.14 -1.37
N TYR A 47 -3.02 10.56 -0.13
CA TYR A 47 -1.99 10.05 0.79
C TYR A 47 -2.01 8.53 0.98
N TYR A 48 -3.17 7.92 1.14
CA TYR A 48 -3.27 6.47 1.36
C TYR A 48 -2.81 5.64 0.17
N SER A 49 -3.02 6.12 -1.07
CA SER A 49 -2.47 5.44 -2.25
C SER A 49 -0.94 5.44 -2.23
N HIS A 50 -0.32 6.56 -1.81
CA HIS A 50 1.14 6.70 -1.73
C HIS A 50 1.74 5.86 -0.60
N VAL A 51 1.02 5.74 0.52
CA VAL A 51 1.38 4.83 1.61
C VAL A 51 1.34 3.39 1.13
N ALA A 52 0.30 2.99 0.40
CA ALA A 52 0.21 1.64 -0.16
C ALA A 52 1.34 1.34 -1.16
N GLN A 53 1.72 2.33 -1.99
CA GLN A 53 2.89 2.25 -2.87
C GLN A 53 4.19 2.02 -2.10
N TYR A 54 4.40 2.79 -1.02
CA TYR A 54 5.54 2.62 -0.11
C TYR A 54 5.57 1.23 0.52
N ARG A 55 4.44 0.76 1.07
CA ARG A 55 4.36 -0.56 1.73
C ARG A 55 4.60 -1.70 0.75
N LEU A 56 4.07 -1.63 -0.47
CA LEU A 56 4.39 -2.62 -1.50
C LEU A 56 5.87 -2.65 -1.84
N ASN A 57 6.52 -1.48 -1.92
CA ASN A 57 7.96 -1.46 -2.17
C ASN A 57 8.74 -2.14 -1.03
N LYS A 58 8.37 -1.90 0.23
CA LYS A 58 8.99 -2.59 1.38
C LYS A 58 8.74 -4.10 1.38
N LEU A 59 7.50 -4.52 1.15
CA LEU A 59 7.16 -5.95 1.07
C LEU A 59 7.88 -6.65 -0.07
N ASP A 60 8.10 -5.98 -1.21
CA ASP A 60 8.90 -6.53 -2.30
C ASP A 60 10.38 -6.66 -1.93
N ASP A 61 10.95 -5.62 -1.30
CA ASP A 61 12.34 -5.65 -0.79
C ASP A 61 12.53 -6.77 0.26
N GLU A 62 11.48 -7.11 1.01
CA GLU A 62 11.42 -8.20 2.00
C GLU A 62 11.08 -9.58 1.39
N ASN A 63 10.89 -9.67 0.08
CA ASN A 63 10.49 -10.88 -0.66
C ASN A 63 9.10 -11.45 -0.26
N HIS A 64 8.20 -10.58 0.20
CA HIS A 64 6.81 -10.91 0.53
C HIS A 64 5.85 -10.75 -0.65
N VAL A 65 6.27 -10.09 -1.74
CA VAL A 65 5.52 -10.01 -3.01
C VAL A 65 5.78 -11.27 -3.84
N HIS A 66 4.72 -11.90 -4.34
CA HIS A 66 4.88 -13.11 -5.13
C HIS A 66 5.38 -12.80 -6.54
N LYS A 67 6.15 -13.71 -7.16
CA LYS A 67 6.77 -13.49 -8.48
C LYS A 67 5.76 -13.29 -9.62
N ASP A 68 4.53 -13.78 -9.46
CA ASP A 68 3.42 -13.58 -10.40
C ASP A 68 2.74 -12.21 -10.25
N GLU A 69 2.96 -11.52 -9.13
CA GLU A 69 2.45 -10.17 -8.89
C GLU A 69 3.42 -9.13 -9.49
N ASN A 70 3.14 -8.66 -10.70
CA ASN A 70 3.92 -7.60 -11.32
C ASN A 70 3.58 -6.23 -10.72
N ILE A 71 4.43 -5.75 -9.81
CA ILE A 71 4.29 -4.43 -9.18
C ILE A 71 5.20 -3.36 -9.80
N ALA A 72 5.82 -3.59 -10.96
CA ALA A 72 6.82 -2.68 -11.55
C ALA A 72 6.28 -1.26 -11.78
N ASP A 73 5.04 -1.15 -12.25
CA ASP A 73 4.37 0.14 -12.45
C ASP A 73 4.13 0.86 -11.12
N ILE A 74 3.79 0.12 -10.07
CA ILE A 74 3.62 0.66 -8.72
C ILE A 74 4.95 1.18 -8.16
N LYS A 75 6.07 0.45 -8.34
CA LYS A 75 7.41 0.92 -7.94
C LYS A 75 7.82 2.18 -8.68
N LYS A 76 7.44 2.32 -9.96
CA LYS A 76 7.68 3.53 -10.74
C LYS A 76 6.86 4.71 -10.23
N LEU A 77 5.58 4.49 -9.92
CA LEU A 77 4.72 5.49 -9.27
C LEU A 77 5.32 5.91 -7.93
N TYR A 78 5.62 4.97 -7.05
CA TYR A 78 6.24 5.21 -5.76
C TYR A 78 7.45 6.16 -5.85
N LYS A 79 8.44 5.83 -6.68
CA LYS A 79 9.65 6.65 -6.86
C LYS A 79 9.34 8.06 -7.37
N LYS A 80 8.36 8.18 -8.27
CA LYS A 80 7.93 9.48 -8.78
C LYS A 80 7.27 10.29 -7.68
N GLU A 81 6.27 9.72 -7.01
CA GLU A 81 5.48 10.42 -5.98
C GLU A 81 6.37 10.83 -4.79
N LEU A 82 7.27 9.94 -4.36
CA LEU A 82 8.26 10.19 -3.32
C LEU A 82 9.14 11.41 -3.65
N LYS A 83 9.65 11.49 -4.89
CA LYS A 83 10.47 12.61 -5.34
C LYS A 83 9.70 13.93 -5.41
N TYR A 84 8.50 13.93 -6.00
CA TYR A 84 7.78 15.17 -6.32
C TYR A 84 6.95 15.71 -5.15
N TYR A 85 6.34 14.85 -4.34
CA TYR A 85 5.43 15.28 -3.26
C TYR A 85 6.07 15.22 -1.88
N TYR A 86 7.06 14.34 -1.69
CA TYR A 86 7.66 14.09 -0.38
C TYR A 86 9.14 14.45 -0.31
N HIS A 87 9.74 14.98 -1.38
CA HIS A 87 11.15 15.37 -1.43
C HIS A 87 12.09 14.26 -0.94
N ASP A 88 11.85 13.02 -1.39
CA ASP A 88 12.61 11.83 -1.02
C ASP A 88 12.50 11.42 0.47
N ASN A 89 11.57 12.03 1.23
CA ASN A 89 11.34 11.72 2.64
C ASN A 89 10.30 10.60 2.85
N GLU A 90 10.77 9.35 2.92
CA GLU A 90 9.94 8.16 3.15
C GLU A 90 9.24 8.17 4.53
N ALA A 91 9.81 8.84 5.54
CA ALA A 91 9.29 8.79 6.92
C ALA A 91 7.85 9.34 7.03
N ILE A 92 7.43 10.20 6.09
CA ILE A 92 6.06 10.71 6.01
C ILE A 92 5.07 9.59 5.69
N LEU A 93 5.48 8.57 4.94
CA LEU A 93 4.64 7.45 4.51
C LEU A 93 4.63 6.29 5.51
N GLU A 94 5.64 6.21 6.38
CA GLU A 94 5.75 5.21 7.44
C GLU A 94 4.76 5.46 8.59
N ASN A 95 4.43 6.73 8.86
CA ASN A 95 3.70 7.16 10.06
C ASN A 95 2.17 6.98 10.02
N VAL A 96 1.62 6.17 9.11
CA VAL A 96 0.17 5.90 9.09
C VAL A 96 -0.20 5.10 10.34
N LYS A 97 -0.90 5.73 11.28
CA LYS A 97 -1.44 5.07 12.48
C LYS A 97 -2.80 4.46 12.17
#